data_AF-A0A150FYC1-F1
#
_entry.id   AF-A0A150FYC1-F1
#
_cell.length_a   1.000
_cell.length_b   1.000
_cell.length_c   1.000
_cell.angle_alpha   90.00
_cell.angle_beta   90.00
_cell.angle_gamma   90.00
#
_symmetry.space_group_name_H-M   'P 1'
#
loop_
_entity.id
_entity.type
_entity.pdbx_description
1 polymer ?
#
loop_
_entity_poly.entity_id
_entity_poly.type
_entity_poly.pdbx_seq_one_letter_code
_entity_poly.pdbx_strand_id
1 'polypeptide(L)'
;MVVVQLILGALFQGVSPTIREARGSFTAVLQACSFNRWATEAVTIREFKPYFETGWNLILAIYSETGMCDMDLQTGYGTGQTADPIEQLRRASRLRTFSAGSCDAYARNALGILAGSGVVLRLLAYFELRLGALAVRKVS
;
A
#
# COMPACT_ATOMS: atom_id res chain seq x y z
N MET A 1 17.80 -15.58 8.91
CA MET A 1 16.35 -15.45 8.64
C MET A 1 15.85 -14.02 8.85
N VAL A 2 16.15 -13.37 9.98
CA VAL A 2 15.79 -11.97 10.28
C VAL A 2 16.33 -10.96 9.25
N VAL A 3 17.60 -11.09 8.84
CA VAL A 3 18.22 -10.18 7.87
C VAL A 3 17.51 -10.22 6.51
N VAL A 4 17.10 -11.41 6.05
CA VAL A 4 16.36 -11.57 4.78
C VAL A 4 14.96 -10.95 4.89
N GLN A 5 14.29 -11.07 6.03
CA GLN A 5 12.99 -10.43 6.27
C GLN A 5 13.10 -8.90 6.32
N LEU A 6 14.16 -8.36 6.92
CA LEU A 6 14.44 -6.92 6.92
C LEU A 6 14.74 -6.40 5.51
N ILE A 7 15.55 -7.14 4.74
CA ILE A 7 15.87 -6.81 3.35
C ILE A 7 14.61 -6.85 2.48
N LEU A 8 13.81 -7.92 2.56
CA LEU A 8 12.55 -8.02 1.82
C LEU A 8 11.54 -6.94 2.24
N GLY A 9 11.49 -6.62 3.54
CA GLY A 9 10.67 -5.53 4.04
C GLY A 9 11.09 -4.17 3.49
N ALA A 10 12.40 -3.88 3.41
CA ALA A 10 12.91 -2.62 2.87
C ALA A 10 12.71 -2.52 1.34
N LEU A 11 12.83 -3.65 0.63
CA LEU A 11 12.71 -3.72 -0.83
C LEU A 11 11.25 -3.71 -1.33
N PHE A 12 10.26 -4.04 -0.48
CA PHE A 12 8.85 -4.10 -0.88
C PHE A 12 7.96 -3.21 0.01
N GLN A 13 8.40 -1.98 0.27
CA GLN A 13 7.63 -0.99 1.04
C GLN A 13 6.59 -0.20 0.22
N GLY A 14 6.49 -0.45 -1.09
CA GLY A 14 5.53 0.25 -1.98
C GLY A 14 5.99 1.62 -2.48
N VAL A 15 7.23 2.02 -2.18
CA VAL A 15 7.88 3.26 -2.68
C VAL A 15 8.94 2.97 -3.74
N SER A 16 9.62 1.83 -3.66
CA SER A 16 10.56 1.36 -4.68
C SER A 16 10.68 -0.17 -4.58
N PRO A 17 10.08 -0.94 -5.50
CA PRO A 17 9.23 -0.48 -6.59
C PRO A 17 7.96 0.22 -6.06
N THR A 18 7.45 1.21 -6.78
CA THR A 18 6.18 1.86 -6.42
C THR A 18 5.00 0.91 -6.65
N ILE A 19 3.84 1.19 -6.04
CA ILE A 19 2.60 0.41 -6.29
C ILE A 19 2.22 0.51 -7.78
N ARG A 20 2.40 1.71 -8.35
CA ARG A 20 2.20 1.97 -9.78
C ARG A 20 3.09 1.08 -10.67
N GLU A 21 4.40 1.05 -10.41
CA GLU A 21 5.35 0.24 -11.17
C GLU A 21 5.13 -1.27 -11.00
N ALA A 22 4.66 -1.68 -9.82
CA ALA A 22 4.41 -3.09 -9.54
C ALA A 22 3.15 -3.62 -10.24
N ARG A 23 2.19 -2.74 -10.59
CA ARG A 23 0.87 -3.11 -11.12
C ARG A 23 0.98 -3.99 -12.37
N GLY A 24 0.22 -5.09 -12.40
CA GLY A 24 0.22 -6.05 -13.50
C GLY A 24 1.43 -6.98 -13.56
N SER A 25 2.32 -6.95 -12.57
CA SER A 25 3.50 -7.80 -12.50
C SER A 25 3.50 -8.69 -11.25
N PHE A 26 4.44 -9.65 -11.19
CA PHE A 26 4.61 -10.51 -10.01
C PHE A 26 4.97 -9.71 -8.74
N THR A 27 5.63 -8.55 -8.88
CA THR A 27 5.98 -7.73 -7.72
C THR A 27 4.75 -7.11 -7.05
N ALA A 28 3.62 -6.93 -7.75
CA ALA A 28 2.36 -6.53 -7.12
C ALA A 28 1.86 -7.58 -6.13
N VAL A 29 2.03 -8.87 -6.44
CA VAL A 29 1.66 -9.96 -5.52
C VAL A 29 2.54 -9.92 -4.27
N LEU A 30 3.84 -9.73 -4.45
CA LEU A 30 4.78 -9.60 -3.33
C LEU A 30 4.46 -8.37 -2.46
N GLN A 31 4.14 -7.23 -3.07
CA GLN A 31 3.74 -6.03 -2.34
C GLN A 31 2.39 -6.18 -1.65
N ALA A 32 1.43 -6.91 -2.24
CA ALA A 32 0.16 -7.20 -1.61
C ALA A 32 0.32 -8.04 -0.33
N CYS A 33 1.35 -8.88 -0.25
CA CYS A 33 1.71 -9.64 0.95
C CYS A 33 2.64 -8.87 1.91
N SER A 34 3.20 -7.73 1.49
CA SER A 34 4.17 -7.00 2.28
C SER A 34 3.52 -6.13 3.34
N PHE A 35 3.80 -6.42 4.61
CA PHE A 35 3.40 -5.57 5.75
C PHE A 35 3.88 -4.12 5.57
N ASN A 36 5.12 -3.93 5.11
CA ASN A 36 5.71 -2.60 4.98
C ASN A 36 5.02 -1.74 3.92
N ARG A 37 4.49 -2.35 2.85
CA ARG A 37 3.69 -1.63 1.85
C ARG A 37 2.41 -1.07 2.46
N TRP A 38 1.65 -1.90 3.17
CA TRP A 38 0.39 -1.46 3.79
C TRP A 38 0.63 -0.46 4.91
N ALA A 39 1.72 -0.62 5.68
CA ALA A 39 2.12 0.33 6.71
C ALA A 39 2.47 1.70 6.11
N THR A 40 3.27 1.71 5.05
CA THR A 40 3.66 2.96 4.36
C THR A 40 2.43 3.66 3.80
N GLU A 41 1.55 2.95 3.09
CA GLU A 41 0.33 3.54 2.53
C GLU A 41 -0.61 4.10 3.63
N ALA A 42 -0.83 3.36 4.71
CA ALA A 42 -1.67 3.83 5.82
C ALA A 42 -1.07 5.08 6.49
N VAL A 43 0.23 5.10 6.76
CA VAL A 43 0.91 6.22 7.41
C VAL A 43 0.91 7.44 6.50
N THR A 44 1.30 7.30 5.22
CA THR A 44 1.36 8.42 4.29
C THR A 44 -0.03 9.04 4.07
N ILE A 45 -1.09 8.24 3.96
CA ILE A 45 -2.46 8.77 3.83
C ILE A 45 -2.87 9.57 5.08
N ARG A 46 -2.61 9.04 6.27
CA ARG A 46 -3.01 9.71 7.52
C ARG A 46 -2.18 10.95 7.81
N GLU A 47 -0.88 10.92 7.53
CA GLU A 47 0.02 12.05 7.78
C GLU A 47 -0.26 13.22 6.84
N PHE A 48 -0.61 12.96 5.59
CA PHE A 48 -0.87 14.03 4.61
C PHE A 48 -2.27 14.63 4.73
N LYS A 49 -3.23 13.92 5.35
CA LYS A 49 -4.61 14.39 5.55
C LYS A 49 -4.73 15.80 6.16
N PRO A 50 -4.04 16.17 7.26
CA PRO A 50 -4.12 17.53 7.80
C PRO A 50 -3.48 18.61 6.91
N TYR A 51 -2.50 18.24 6.07
CA TYR A 51 -1.80 19.17 5.18
C TYR A 51 -2.43 19.28 3.79
N PHE A 52 -3.58 18.64 3.60
CA PHE A 52 -4.14 18.47 2.28
C PHE A 52 -4.57 19.79 1.63
N GLU A 53 -5.14 20.71 2.40
CA GLU A 53 -5.58 22.01 1.87
C GLU A 53 -4.41 22.93 1.51
N THR A 54 -3.29 22.84 2.24
CA THR A 54 -2.10 23.68 2.05
C THR A 54 -1.13 23.08 1.03
N GLY A 55 -1.05 21.76 0.93
CA GLY A 55 -0.09 20.99 0.14
C GLY A 55 -0.69 20.15 -0.99
N TRP A 56 -1.95 20.39 -1.35
CA TRP A 56 -2.74 19.62 -2.32
C TRP A 56 -1.96 19.16 -3.56
N ASN A 57 -1.32 20.09 -4.27
CA ASN A 57 -0.62 19.80 -5.53
C ASN A 57 0.51 18.79 -5.34
N LEU A 58 1.27 18.92 -4.25
CA LEU A 58 2.38 18.05 -3.94
C LEU A 58 1.87 16.66 -3.50
N ILE A 59 0.84 16.63 -2.65
CA ILE A 59 0.25 15.38 -2.16
C ILE A 59 -0.32 14.56 -3.31
N LEU A 60 -1.04 15.21 -4.23
CA LEU A 60 -1.53 14.56 -5.45
C LEU A 60 -0.41 14.01 -6.32
N ALA A 61 0.67 14.78 -6.51
CA ALA A 61 1.81 14.34 -7.30
C ALA A 61 2.43 13.08 -6.69
N ILE A 62 2.66 13.08 -5.37
CA ILE A 62 3.22 11.92 -4.65
C ILE A 62 2.29 10.70 -4.79
N TYR A 63 0.98 10.84 -4.60
CA TYR A 63 0.06 9.71 -4.74
C TYR A 63 -0.03 9.20 -6.17
N SER A 64 0.00 10.09 -7.16
CA SER A 64 -0.02 9.68 -8.58
C SER A 64 1.28 9.02 -9.03
N GLU A 65 2.42 9.43 -8.48
CA GLU A 65 3.72 8.82 -8.80
C GLU A 65 3.87 7.46 -8.14
N THR A 66 3.47 7.35 -6.88
CA THR A 66 3.58 6.10 -6.10
C THR A 66 2.46 5.10 -6.40
N GLY A 67 1.30 5.56 -6.89
CA GLY A 67 0.10 4.74 -7.06
C GLY A 67 -0.70 4.52 -5.78
N MET A 68 -0.46 5.32 -4.73
CA MET A 68 -1.25 5.26 -3.49
C MET A 68 -2.72 5.58 -3.78
N CYS A 69 -3.64 4.88 -3.12
CA CYS A 69 -5.08 5.13 -3.27
C CYS A 69 -5.58 4.96 -4.74
N ASP A 70 -4.89 4.11 -5.52
CA ASP A 70 -5.10 3.93 -6.96
C ASP A 70 -5.09 5.24 -7.76
N MET A 71 -4.37 6.26 -7.26
CA MET A 71 -4.34 7.57 -7.90
C MET A 71 -3.71 7.53 -9.28
N ASP A 72 -2.79 6.58 -9.54
CA ASP A 72 -2.22 6.30 -10.85
C ASP A 72 -3.28 5.93 -11.91
N LEU A 73 -4.30 5.18 -11.49
CA LEU A 73 -5.43 4.81 -12.35
C LEU A 73 -6.41 5.95 -12.55
N GLN A 74 -6.54 6.81 -11.55
CA GLN A 74 -7.47 7.95 -11.60
C GLN A 74 -6.91 9.12 -12.41
N THR A 75 -5.58 9.26 -12.50
CA THR A 75 -4.89 10.31 -13.26
C THR A 75 -4.56 9.91 -14.71
N GLY A 76 -4.75 8.64 -15.09
CA GLY A 76 -4.62 8.20 -16.47
C GLY A 76 -3.19 8.19 -17.00
N TYR A 77 -2.21 7.86 -16.15
CA TYR A 77 -0.85 7.56 -16.60
C TYR A 77 -0.76 6.07 -16.96
N GLY A 78 -1.14 5.72 -18.19
CA GLY A 78 -1.09 4.33 -18.65
C GLY A 78 -1.23 4.09 -20.15
N THR A 79 -1.70 5.06 -20.93
CA THR A 79 -1.71 4.95 -22.39
C THR A 79 -1.24 6.28 -22.97
N GLY A 80 -0.28 6.22 -23.90
CA GLY A 80 0.25 7.38 -24.63
C GLY A 80 -0.79 8.02 -25.56
N GLN A 81 -1.91 8.49 -25.01
CA GLN A 81 -2.95 9.23 -25.70
C GLN A 81 -3.34 10.45 -24.85
N THR A 82 -2.49 11.46 -24.86
CA THR A 82 -2.90 12.84 -24.54
C THR A 82 -2.95 13.63 -25.83
N ALA A 83 -4.06 13.50 -26.54
CA ALA A 83 -4.45 14.43 -27.60
C ALA A 83 -5.92 14.88 -27.48
N ASP A 84 -6.77 14.20 -26.70
CA ASP A 84 -8.17 14.57 -26.54
C ASP A 84 -8.38 15.65 -25.45
N PRO A 85 -8.83 16.87 -25.80
CA PRO A 85 -9.14 17.93 -24.84
C PRO A 85 -10.23 17.55 -23.84
N ILE A 86 -11.17 16.67 -24.23
CA ILE A 86 -12.30 16.25 -23.37
C ILE A 86 -11.81 15.39 -22.22
N GLU A 87 -10.83 14.53 -22.46
CA GLU A 87 -10.26 13.67 -21.42
C GLU A 87 -9.44 14.48 -20.42
N GLN A 88 -8.77 15.55 -20.86
CA GLN A 88 -8.08 16.49 -19.96
C GLN A 88 -9.07 17.25 -19.06
N LEU A 89 -10.21 17.68 -19.59
CA LEU A 89 -11.28 18.33 -18.82
C LEU A 89 -11.89 17.38 -17.78
N ARG A 90 -12.12 16.10 -18.12
CA ARG A 90 -12.59 15.10 -17.15
C ARG A 90 -11.58 14.82 -16.04
N ARG A 91 -10.29 14.80 -16.35
CA ARG A 91 -9.25 14.67 -15.32
C ARG A 91 -9.27 15.87 -14.37
N ALA A 92 -9.31 17.08 -14.93
CA ALA A 92 -9.37 18.31 -14.14
C ALA A 92 -10.62 18.34 -13.24
N SER A 93 -11.77 17.87 -13.72
CA SER A 93 -12.99 17.81 -12.90
C SER A 93 -12.92 16.76 -11.80
N ARG A 94 -12.38 15.56 -12.08
CA ARG A 94 -12.18 14.51 -11.07
C ARG A 94 -11.22 14.95 -9.97
N LEU A 95 -10.10 15.57 -10.36
CA LEU A 95 -9.14 16.12 -9.41
C LEU A 95 -9.79 17.23 -8.57
N ARG A 96 -10.66 18.09 -9.11
CA ARG A 96 -11.37 19.09 -8.28
C ARG A 96 -12.28 18.50 -7.20
N THR A 97 -12.80 17.28 -7.40
CA THR A 97 -13.63 16.60 -6.39
C THR A 97 -12.83 15.78 -5.39
N PHE A 98 -11.52 15.60 -5.63
CA PHE A 98 -10.68 14.86 -4.71
C PHE A 98 -10.41 15.73 -3.46
N SER A 99 -10.51 15.11 -2.29
CA SER A 99 -10.51 15.79 -1.00
C SER A 99 -9.69 14.99 0.01
N ALA A 100 -9.42 15.57 1.18
CA ALA A 100 -8.65 14.91 2.23
C ALA A 100 -9.27 13.56 2.67
N GLY A 101 -10.58 13.36 2.46
CA GLY A 101 -11.29 12.13 2.78
C GLY A 101 -11.31 11.08 1.67
N SER A 102 -10.88 11.42 0.45
CA SER A 102 -10.99 10.52 -0.71
C SER A 102 -10.19 9.22 -0.55
N CYS A 103 -9.16 9.20 0.29
CA CYS A 103 -8.34 8.02 0.56
C CYS A 103 -8.60 7.34 1.91
N ASP A 104 -9.64 7.75 2.64
CA ASP A 104 -9.96 7.18 3.96
C ASP A 104 -10.33 5.69 3.89
N ALA A 105 -10.95 5.24 2.80
CA ALA A 105 -11.24 3.82 2.59
C ALA A 105 -9.95 3.00 2.41
N TYR A 106 -8.98 3.53 1.65
CA TYR A 106 -7.69 2.90 1.41
C TYR A 106 -6.87 2.80 2.70
N ALA A 107 -6.82 3.88 3.49
CA ALA A 107 -6.17 3.87 4.79
C ALA A 107 -6.81 2.85 5.75
N ARG A 108 -8.15 2.77 5.81
CA ARG A 108 -8.85 1.78 6.63
C ARG A 108 -8.58 0.35 6.18
N ASN A 109 -8.59 0.08 4.88
CA ASN A 109 -8.28 -1.24 4.34
C ASN A 109 -6.85 -1.64 4.67
N ALA A 110 -5.88 -0.74 4.48
CA ALA A 110 -4.49 -0.97 4.83
C ALA A 110 -4.32 -1.29 6.33
N LEU A 111 -4.95 -0.52 7.22
CA LEU A 111 -4.97 -0.81 8.66
C LEU A 111 -5.61 -2.16 8.98
N GLY A 112 -6.69 -2.52 8.29
CA GLY A 112 -7.34 -3.83 8.41
C GLY A 112 -6.40 -4.98 8.04
N ILE A 113 -5.63 -4.84 6.97
CA ILE A 113 -4.65 -5.84 6.53
C ILE A 113 -3.48 -5.93 7.51
N LEU A 114 -3.02 -4.82 8.06
CA LEU A 114 -1.98 -4.81 9.10
C LEU A 114 -2.46 -5.51 10.38
N ALA A 115 -3.69 -5.23 10.81
CA ALA A 115 -4.28 -5.91 11.96
C ALA A 115 -4.43 -7.42 11.71
N GLY A 116 -4.96 -7.80 10.54
CA GLY A 116 -5.15 -9.18 10.14
C GLY A 116 -3.84 -9.97 10.04
N SER A 117 -2.83 -9.42 9.36
CA SER A 117 -1.51 -10.04 9.25
C SER A 117 -0.84 -10.22 10.62
N GLY A 118 -0.96 -9.23 11.51
CA GLY A 118 -0.46 -9.36 12.89
C GLY A 118 -1.15 -10.45 13.69
N VAL A 119 -2.46 -10.68 13.51
CA VAL A 119 -3.18 -11.80 14.14
C VAL A 119 -2.72 -13.14 13.58
N VAL A 120 -2.60 -13.26 12.26
CA VAL A 120 -2.14 -14.49 11.60
C VAL A 120 -0.74 -14.88 12.08
N LEU A 121 0.20 -13.93 12.16
CA LEU A 121 1.55 -14.20 12.66
C LEU A 121 1.55 -14.68 14.11
N ARG A 122 0.71 -14.09 14.97
CA ARG A 122 0.58 -14.53 16.36
C ARG A 122 -0.01 -15.94 16.46
N LEU A 123 -0.99 -16.27 15.62
CA LEU A 123 -1.57 -17.61 15.56
C LEU A 123 -0.55 -18.64 15.08
N LEU A 124 0.22 -18.33 14.02
CA LEU A 124 1.28 -19.19 13.53
C LEU A 124 2.34 -19.46 14.60
N ALA A 125 2.81 -18.41 15.29
CA ALA A 125 3.74 -18.54 16.40
C ALA A 125 3.18 -19.41 17.54
N TYR A 126 1.89 -19.26 17.87
CA TYR A 126 1.23 -20.10 18.86
C TYR A 126 1.19 -21.58 18.43
N PHE A 127 0.88 -21.86 17.17
CA PHE A 127 0.86 -23.23 16.65
C PHE A 127 2.24 -23.86 16.61
N GLU A 128 3.27 -23.12 16.20
CA GLU A 128 4.66 -23.61 16.22
C GLU A 128 5.12 -23.96 17.63
N LEU A 129 4.84 -23.09 18.61
CA LEU A 129 5.16 -23.35 20.02
C LEU A 129 4.42 -24.58 20.55
N ARG A 130 3.13 -24.74 20.19
CA ARG A 130 2.31 -25.87 20.63
C ARG A 130 2.77 -27.19 20.00
N LEU A 131 3.12 -27.19 18.72
CA LEU A 131 3.67 -28.36 18.02
C LEU A 131 5.06 -28.73 18.56
N GLY A 132 5.92 -27.74 18.82
CA GLY A 132 7.21 -27.94 19.47
C GLY A 132 7.08 -28.56 20.87
N ALA A 133 6.14 -28.06 21.68
CA ALA A 133 5.84 -28.63 22.99
C ALA A 133 5.34 -30.08 22.93
N LEU A 134 4.53 -30.43 21.92
CA LEU A 134 4.06 -31.79 21.68
C LEU A 134 5.18 -32.73 21.20
N ALA A 135 6.14 -32.22 20.43
CA ALA A 135 7.29 -33.00 19.97
C ALA A 135 8.24 -33.36 21.11
N VAL A 136 8.52 -32.42 22.03
CA VAL A 136 9.36 -32.68 23.22
C VAL A 136 8.74 -33.74 24.13
N ARG A 137 7.42 -33.72 24.31
CA ARG A 137 6.69 -34.66 25.17
C ARG A 137 6.60 -36.08 24.62
N LYS A 138 6.92 -36.31 23.35
CA LYS A 138 6.97 -37.65 22.73
C LYS A 138 8.35 -38.31 22.84
N VAL A 139 9.38 -37.54 23.20
CA VAL A 139 10.78 -38.00 23.28
C VAL A 139 11.20 -38.25 24.74
N SER A 140 10.47 -37.70 25.72
CA SER A 140 10.56 -38.03 27.14
C SER A 140 9.65 -39.21 27.50
#